data_AF-A0A9J7EEU5-F1
#
_entry.id   AF-A0A9J7EEU5-F1
#
_cell.length_a   1.000
_cell.length_b   1.000
_cell.length_c   1.000
_cell.angle_alpha   90.00
_cell.angle_beta   90.00
_cell.angle_gamma   90.00
#
_symmetry.space_group_name_H-M   'P 1'
#
loop_
_entity.id
_entity.type
_entity.pdbx_description
1 polymer ?
#
loop_
_entity_poly.entity_id
_entity_poly.type
_entity_poly.pdbx_seq_one_letter_code
_entity_poly.pdbx_strand_id
1 'polypeptide(L)'
;MASHCHPINTRDAAVLALSDAQYVAPLVQTGDFLSSPDTSPRTFFYVFDYQTKDGDYPQRMGSVHGEELPYLFGAPLVDGLGHFPRNYTKSEVALSEAFILYMANFARTG
;
A
#
# COMPACT_ATOMS: atom_id res chain seq x y z
N MET A 1 15.24 -24.10 -27.42
CA MET A 1 16.05 -23.26 -26.51
C MET A 1 15.18 -22.89 -25.32
N ALA A 2 15.28 -23.62 -24.21
CA ALA A 2 14.57 -23.26 -22.99
C ALA A 2 15.35 -22.15 -22.28
N SER A 3 14.79 -20.94 -22.24
CA SER A 3 15.33 -19.87 -21.42
C SER A 3 15.20 -20.29 -19.97
N HIS A 4 16.29 -20.67 -19.32
CA HIS A 4 16.28 -21.07 -17.92
C HIS A 4 15.88 -19.84 -17.10
N CYS A 5 14.66 -19.83 -16.58
CA CYS A 5 14.15 -18.71 -15.78
C CYS A 5 15.07 -18.54 -14.56
N HIS A 6 15.60 -17.33 -14.38
CA HIS A 6 16.52 -17.05 -13.27
C HIS A 6 15.77 -17.28 -11.94
N PRO A 7 16.33 -17.98 -10.94
CA PRO A 7 15.61 -18.36 -9.71
C PRO A 7 14.94 -17.19 -8.99
N ILE A 8 15.55 -16.00 -9.06
CA ILE A 8 15.01 -14.75 -8.54
C ILE A 8 13.70 -14.36 -9.24
N ASN A 9 13.63 -14.45 -10.57
CA ASN A 9 12.43 -14.09 -11.32
C ASN A 9 11.28 -15.04 -11.00
N THR A 10 11.57 -16.33 -10.83
CA THR A 10 10.57 -17.32 -10.40
C THR A 10 10.07 -17.03 -8.99
N ARG A 11 10.96 -16.66 -8.06
CA ARG A 11 10.59 -16.25 -6.71
C ARG A 11 9.70 -15.01 -6.72
N ASP A 12 10.10 -13.96 -7.42
CA ASP A 12 9.40 -12.68 -7.43
C ASP A 12 8.00 -12.84 -8.09
N ALA A 13 7.92 -13.62 -9.18
CA ALA A 13 6.64 -13.97 -9.80
C ALA A 13 5.72 -14.77 -8.85
N ALA A 14 6.27 -15.69 -8.04
CA ALA A 14 5.49 -16.43 -7.07
C ALA A 14 4.97 -15.52 -5.93
N VAL A 15 5.78 -14.57 -5.46
CA VAL A 15 5.35 -13.57 -4.46
C VAL A 15 4.22 -12.70 -5.00
N LEU A 16 4.34 -12.21 -6.25
CA LEU A 16 3.28 -11.45 -6.91
C LEU A 16 1.99 -12.25 -7.04
N ALA A 17 2.08 -13.50 -7.51
CA ALA A 17 0.90 -14.37 -7.65
C ALA A 17 0.20 -14.62 -6.31
N LEU A 18 0.95 -14.79 -5.22
CA LEU A 18 0.38 -14.93 -3.87
C LEU A 18 -0.29 -13.63 -3.40
N SER A 19 0.35 -12.49 -3.64
CA SER A 19 -0.21 -11.17 -3.31
C SER A 19 -1.52 -10.91 -4.06
N ASP A 20 -1.56 -11.23 -5.35
CA ASP A 20 -2.76 -11.07 -6.16
C ASP A 20 -3.90 -11.96 -5.63
N ALA A 21 -3.60 -13.24 -5.37
CA ALA A 21 -4.59 -14.19 -4.90
C ALA A 21 -5.13 -13.84 -3.50
N GLN A 22 -4.29 -13.31 -2.61
CA GLN A 22 -4.66 -13.03 -1.22
C GLN A 22 -5.29 -11.66 -1.01
N TYR A 23 -4.89 -10.65 -1.80
CA TYR A 23 -5.29 -9.26 -1.57
C TYR A 23 -5.94 -8.61 -2.78
N VAL A 24 -5.25 -8.57 -3.94
CA VAL A 24 -5.69 -7.75 -5.08
C VAL A 24 -6.96 -8.29 -5.73
N ALA A 25 -6.99 -9.59 -6.06
CA ALA A 25 -8.15 -10.21 -6.70
C ALA A 25 -9.44 -10.09 -5.87
N PRO A 26 -9.47 -10.46 -4.56
CA PRO A 26 -10.66 -10.28 -3.75
C PRO A 26 -11.04 -8.81 -3.54
N LEU A 27 -10.05 -7.89 -3.48
CA LEU A 27 -10.30 -6.45 -3.38
C LEU A 27 -11.00 -5.90 -4.63
N VAL A 28 -10.53 -6.26 -5.82
CA VAL A 28 -11.15 -5.87 -7.10
C VAL A 28 -12.55 -6.45 -7.22
N GLN A 29 -12.72 -7.74 -6.91
CA GLN A 29 -14.03 -8.40 -6.92
C GLN A 29 -15.02 -7.71 -5.96
N THR A 30 -14.55 -7.25 -4.80
CA THR A 30 -15.37 -6.47 -3.85
C THR A 30 -15.80 -5.14 -4.46
N GLY A 31 -14.91 -4.45 -5.19
CA GLY A 31 -15.24 -3.22 -5.92
C GLY A 31 -16.29 -3.41 -7.00
N ASP A 32 -16.15 -4.47 -7.81
CA ASP A 32 -17.13 -4.81 -8.85
C ASP A 32 -18.52 -5.06 -8.23
N PHE A 33 -18.57 -5.75 -7.10
CA PHE A 33 -19.82 -5.96 -6.35
C PHE A 33 -20.41 -4.65 -5.81
N LEU A 34 -19.57 -3.79 -5.22
CA LEU A 34 -19.98 -2.52 -4.61
C LEU A 34 -20.27 -1.40 -5.61
N SER A 35 -19.95 -1.57 -6.89
CA SER A 35 -20.15 -0.55 -7.94
C SER A 35 -21.32 -0.86 -8.89
N SER A 36 -22.13 -1.87 -8.58
CA SER A 36 -23.31 -2.29 -9.35
C SER A 36 -24.32 -1.15 -9.63
N PRO A 37 -24.84 -0.99 -10.85
CA PRO A 37 -25.48 0.25 -11.32
C PRO A 37 -26.68 0.77 -10.52
N ASP A 38 -27.41 -0.11 -9.83
CA ASP A 38 -28.79 0.22 -9.42
C ASP A 38 -28.90 0.94 -8.06
N THR A 39 -27.86 0.98 -7.22
CA THR A 39 -27.88 1.68 -5.91
C THR A 39 -26.50 1.93 -5.29
N SER A 40 -25.42 1.82 -6.06
CA SER A 40 -24.08 1.67 -5.47
C SER A 40 -23.50 2.93 -4.85
N PRO A 41 -22.85 2.81 -3.67
CA PRO A 41 -22.05 3.89 -3.10
C PRO A 41 -20.89 4.24 -4.04
N ARG A 42 -20.36 5.46 -3.92
CA ARG A 42 -19.11 5.84 -4.58
C ARG A 42 -17.97 4.98 -4.00
N THR A 43 -17.34 4.18 -4.85
CA THR A 43 -16.24 3.29 -4.47
C THR A 43 -14.91 3.90 -4.91
N PHE A 44 -13.94 3.95 -4.00
CA PHE A 44 -12.60 4.47 -4.25
C PHE A 44 -11.56 3.41 -3.94
N PHE A 45 -10.51 3.34 -4.76
CA PHE A 45 -9.37 2.47 -4.56
C PHE A 45 -8.10 3.29 -4.37
N TYR A 46 -7.15 2.74 -3.61
CA TYR A 46 -5.78 3.23 -3.55
C TYR A 46 -4.80 2.06 -3.66
N VAL A 47 -3.61 2.36 -4.17
CA VAL A 47 -2.46 1.48 -4.12
C VAL A 47 -1.38 2.24 -3.38
N PHE A 48 -0.92 1.69 -2.26
CA PHE A 48 0.21 2.25 -1.54
C PHE A 48 1.49 1.57 -2.03
N ASP A 49 2.31 2.31 -2.77
CA ASP A 49 3.54 1.81 -3.38
C ASP A 49 4.72 2.72 -2.99
N TYR A 50 5.00 2.75 -1.69
CA TYR A 50 6.15 3.47 -1.16
C TYR A 50 6.87 2.63 -0.12
N GLN A 51 8.17 2.42 -0.32
CA GLN A 51 8.99 1.70 0.62
C GLN A 51 9.73 2.68 1.53
N THR A 52 9.51 2.54 2.85
CA THR A 52 10.11 3.45 3.84
C THR A 52 11.63 3.36 3.79
N LYS A 53 12.31 4.51 3.69
CA LYS A 53 13.76 4.55 3.43
C LYS A 53 14.56 3.85 4.54
N ASP A 54 14.26 4.20 5.78
CA ASP A 54 14.87 3.63 6.98
C ASP A 54 13.92 2.62 7.65
N GLY A 55 13.22 1.83 6.82
CA GLY A 55 12.31 0.77 7.26
C GLY A 55 12.98 -0.58 7.50
N ASP A 56 12.23 -1.54 8.05
CA ASP A 56 12.75 -2.87 8.43
C ASP A 56 12.90 -3.84 7.25
N TYR A 57 12.37 -3.49 6.07
CA TYR A 57 12.35 -4.35 4.90
C TYR A 57 13.45 -4.01 3.88
N PRO A 58 14.07 -5.02 3.22
CA PRO A 58 15.04 -4.77 2.15
C PRO A 58 14.41 -4.03 0.97
N GLN A 59 15.14 -3.03 0.43
CA GLN A 59 14.73 -2.09 -0.65
C GLN A 59 14.53 -2.72 -2.05
N ARG A 60 14.03 -3.96 -2.12
CA ARG A 60 13.91 -4.76 -3.33
C ARG A 60 12.52 -5.35 -3.53
N MET A 61 11.77 -5.50 -2.45
CA MET A 61 10.48 -6.23 -2.47
C MET A 61 9.29 -5.33 -2.83
N GLY A 62 9.52 -4.03 -3.07
CA GLY A 62 8.45 -3.04 -3.14
C GLY A 62 7.84 -2.79 -1.76
N SER A 63 6.70 -2.10 -1.72
CA SER A 63 5.95 -1.91 -0.48
C SER A 63 5.42 -3.24 0.04
N VAL A 64 5.69 -3.53 1.31
CA VAL A 64 5.15 -4.68 2.03
C VAL A 64 3.81 -4.31 2.68
N HIS A 65 2.96 -5.32 2.90
CA HIS A 65 1.69 -5.14 3.59
C HIS A 65 1.87 -4.46 4.96
N GLY A 66 1.14 -3.37 5.21
CA GLY A 66 1.16 -2.62 6.46
C GLY A 66 2.14 -1.43 6.47
N GLU A 67 2.98 -1.26 5.44
CA GLU A 67 3.88 -0.11 5.35
C GLU A 67 3.14 1.23 5.21
N GLU A 68 1.86 1.24 4.85
CA GLU A 68 1.02 2.43 4.78
C GLU A 68 0.58 2.96 6.15
N LEU A 69 0.53 2.08 7.16
CA LEU A 69 0.00 2.40 8.49
C LEU A 69 0.72 3.56 9.20
N PRO A 70 2.07 3.64 9.26
CA PRO A 70 2.74 4.79 9.85
C PRO A 70 2.34 6.11 9.20
N TYR A 71 2.12 6.12 7.88
CA TYR A 71 1.72 7.32 7.14
C TYR A 71 0.27 7.70 7.41
N LEU A 72 -0.63 6.72 7.51
CA LEU A 72 -2.03 6.93 7.88
C LEU A 72 -2.18 7.49 9.30
N PHE A 73 -1.37 7.00 10.24
CA PHE A 73 -1.42 7.42 11.65
C PHE A 73 -0.55 8.65 11.95
N GLY A 74 0.15 9.20 10.95
CA GLY A 74 0.92 10.43 11.10
C GLY A 74 2.25 10.27 11.82
N ALA A 75 2.83 9.06 11.86
CA ALA A 75 4.16 8.83 12.46
C ALA A 75 5.26 9.75 11.87
N PRO A 76 5.30 10.03 10.55
CA PRO A 76 6.23 11.00 9.99
C PRO A 76 6.07 12.43 10.50
N LEU A 77 4.85 12.83 10.88
CA LEU A 77 4.55 14.21 11.30
C LEU A 77 5.04 14.52 12.72
N VAL A 78 5.31 13.47 13.51
CA VAL A 78 5.72 13.58 14.93
C VAL A 78 7.08 12.94 15.20
N ASP A 79 7.84 12.65 14.14
CA ASP A 79 9.17 12.00 14.19
C ASP A 79 9.17 10.63 14.90
N GLY A 80 8.14 9.84 14.61
CA GLY A 80 7.97 8.47 15.12
C GLY A 80 6.80 8.34 16.10
N LEU A 81 6.12 7.20 16.04
CA LEU A 81 4.93 6.92 16.85
C LEU A 81 4.90 5.45 17.27
N GLY A 82 4.99 5.21 18.58
CA GLY A 82 4.93 3.85 19.14
C GLY A 82 6.02 2.94 18.59
N HIS A 83 5.62 1.86 17.93
CA HIS A 83 6.51 0.86 17.31
C HIS A 83 6.84 1.16 15.85
N PHE A 84 6.31 2.24 15.27
CA PHE A 84 6.64 2.61 13.89
C PHE A 84 8.09 3.08 13.77
N PRO A 85 8.68 2.99 12.56
CA PRO A 85 10.01 3.50 12.28
C PRO A 85 10.19 4.98 12.65
N ARG A 86 11.46 5.41 12.66
CA ARG A 86 11.86 6.80 12.88
C ARG A 86 12.68 7.29 11.69
N ASN A 87 13.15 8.54 11.77
CA ASN A 87 14.03 9.16 10.76
C ASN A 87 13.36 9.34 9.40
N TYR A 88 12.09 9.71 9.40
CA TYR A 88 11.37 9.98 8.16
C TYR A 88 11.97 11.16 7.39
N THR A 89 12.11 10.97 6.09
CA THR A 89 12.52 11.97 5.12
C THR A 89 11.43 13.02 4.92
N LYS A 90 11.81 14.18 4.37
CA LYS A 90 10.84 15.23 4.00
C LYS A 90 9.79 14.74 3.00
N SER A 91 10.15 13.82 2.10
CA SER A 91 9.21 13.19 1.18
C SER A 91 8.20 12.29 1.89
N GLU A 92 8.62 11.57 2.94
CA GLU A 92 7.75 10.71 3.74
C GLU A 92 6.79 11.54 4.61
N VAL A 93 7.24 12.69 5.11
CA VAL A 93 6.36 13.68 5.77
C VAL A 93 5.27 14.15 4.79
N ALA A 94 5.66 14.62 3.60
CA ALA A 94 4.71 15.07 2.59
C ALA A 94 3.73 13.96 2.13
N LEU A 95 4.22 12.73 2.02
CA LEU A 95 3.39 11.56 1.73
C LEU A 95 2.35 11.32 2.83
N SER A 96 2.75 11.38 4.10
CA SER A 96 1.83 11.23 5.24
C SER A 96 0.78 12.33 5.28
N GLU A 97 1.16 13.59 5.05
CA GLU A 97 0.22 14.72 4.96
C GLU A 97 -0.84 14.49 3.87
N ALA A 98 -0.41 14.10 2.67
CA ALA A 98 -1.30 13.84 1.56
C ALA A 98 -2.23 12.64 1.84
N PHE A 99 -1.69 11.55 2.40
CA PHE A 99 -2.47 10.36 2.67
C PHE A 99 -3.55 10.59 3.74
N ILE A 100 -3.18 11.25 4.85
CA ILE A 100 -4.14 11.67 5.89
C ILE A 100 -5.20 12.58 5.31
N LEU A 101 -4.82 13.53 4.44
CA LEU A 101 -5.78 14.44 3.80
C LEU A 101 -6.80 13.67 2.95
N TYR A 102 -6.37 12.71 2.13
CA TYR A 102 -7.28 11.90 1.32
C TYR A 102 -8.23 11.07 2.20
N MET A 103 -7.72 10.42 3.24
CA MET A 103 -8.53 9.61 4.14
C MET A 103 -9.51 10.46 4.97
N ALA A 104 -9.08 11.63 5.45
CA ALA A 104 -9.93 12.56 6.19
C ALA A 104 -11.03 13.18 5.31
N ASN A 105 -10.73 13.46 4.04
CA ASN A 105 -11.73 13.92 3.08
C ASN A 105 -12.75 12.82 2.80
N PHE A 106 -12.31 11.59 2.54
CA PHE A 106 -13.21 10.45 2.37
C PHE A 106 -14.12 10.24 3.58
N ALA A 107 -13.57 10.28 4.80
CA ALA A 107 -14.35 10.16 6.02
C ALA A 107 -15.39 11.28 6.21
N ARG A 108 -15.11 12.49 5.70
CA ARG A 108 -15.97 13.66 5.87
C ARG A 108 -17.08 13.74 4.82
N THR A 109 -16.77 13.40 3.57
CA THR A 109 -17.67 13.69 2.44
C THR A 109 -17.98 12.50 1.54
N GLY A 110 -17.30 11.35 1.74
CA GLY A 110 -17.22 10.28 0.74
C GLY A 110 -16.77 10.84 -0.61
#